data_AF-A0AA35U2G7-F1
#
_entry.id   AF-A0AA35U2G7-F1
#
_cell.length_a   1.000
_cell.length_b   1.000
_cell.length_c   1.000
_cell.angle_alpha   90.00
_cell.angle_beta   90.00
_cell.angle_gamma   90.00
#
_symmetry.space_group_name_H-M   'P 1'
#
loop_
_entity.id
_entity.type
_entity.pdbx_description
1 polymer ?
#
loop_
_entity_poly.entity_id
_entity_poly.type
_entity_poly.pdbx_seq_one_letter_code
_entity_poly.pdbx_strand_id
1 'polypeptide(L)' 'MKNALILVVLIALLILFLYWYAGYSSRSGFAVDENNNNVPDAWENKVGWFFKARNFIILFLGILIGYFLALTFHPF' A
#
# COMPACT_ATOMS: atom_id res chain seq x y z
N MET A 1 9.28 -12.98 -16.68
CA MET A 1 8.32 -12.97 -15.54
C MET A 1 8.96 -12.59 -14.21
N LYS A 2 10.19 -13.05 -13.90
CA LYS A 2 10.95 -12.61 -12.71
C LYS A 2 11.03 -11.08 -12.52
N ASN A 3 11.32 -10.32 -13.59
CA ASN A 3 11.39 -8.85 -13.49
C ASN A 3 10.04 -8.21 -13.13
N ALA A 4 8.92 -8.78 -13.62
CA ALA A 4 7.58 -8.32 -13.28
C ALA A 4 7.23 -8.64 -11.82
N LEU A 5 7.58 -9.84 -11.34
CA LEU A 5 7.44 -10.21 -9.93
C LEU A 5 8.20 -9.24 -9.02
N ILE A 6 9.47 -8.96 -9.33
CA ILE A 6 10.30 -8.03 -8.55
C ILE A 6 9.65 -6.63 -8.53
N LEU A 7 9.19 -6.14 -9.68
CA LEU A 7 8.51 -4.85 -9.77
C LEU A 7 7.26 -4.79 -8.90
N VAL A 8 6.40 -5.82 -8.95
CA VAL A 8 5.18 -5.89 -8.15
C VAL A 8 5.51 -5.92 -6.65
N VAL A 9 6.53 -6.66 -6.24
CA VAL A 9 6.97 -6.70 -4.84
C VAL A 9 7.47 -5.33 -4.39
N LEU A 10 8.27 -4.63 -5.20
CA LEU A 10 8.73 -3.27 -4.88
C LEU A 10 7.57 -2.28 -4.74
N ILE A 11 6.57 -2.36 -5.64
CA ILE A 11 5.36 -1.54 -5.57
C ILE A 11 4.59 -1.85 -4.27
N ALA A 12 4.45 -3.13 -3.91
CA ALA A 12 3.76 -3.52 -2.68
C ALA A 12 4.48 -2.99 -1.44
N LEU A 13 5.81 -3.07 -1.39
CA LEU A 13 6.60 -2.50 -0.29
C LEU A 13 6.43 -0.98 -0.20
N LEU A 14 6.45 -0.27 -1.33
CA LEU A 14 6.23 1.18 -1.36
C LEU A 14 4.83 1.55 -0.85
N ILE A 15 3.80 0.83 -1.26
CA ILE A 15 2.41 1.06 -0.82
C ILE A 15 2.27 0.80 0.68
N LEU A 16 2.85 -0.29 1.19
CA LEU A 16 2.87 -0.58 2.62
C LEU A 16 3.61 0.49 3.41
N PHE A 17 4.74 0.97 2.88
CA PHE A 17 5.50 2.07 3.47
C PHE A 17 4.67 3.35 3.52
N LEU A 18 3.91 3.68 2.47
CA LEU A 18 3.02 4.86 2.47
C LEU A 18 1.93 4.76 3.54
N TYR A 19 1.29 3.59 3.71
CA TYR A 19 0.31 3.40 4.79
C TYR A 19 0.92 3.55 6.17
N TRP A 20 2.13 3.00 6.36
CA TRP A 20 2.85 3.13 7.62
C TRP A 20 3.27 4.58 7.89
N TYR A 21 3.82 5.26 6.88
CA TYR A 21 4.28 6.63 6.98
C TYR A 21 3.14 7.61 7.26
N ALA A 22 1.98 7.43 6.63
CA ALA A 22 0.78 8.23 6.93
C ALA A 22 0.43 8.13 8.43
N GLY A 23 0.30 6.91 8.96
CA GLY A 23 0.03 6.69 10.38
C GLY A 23 1.12 7.24 11.30
N TYR A 24 2.39 7.13 10.92
CA TYR A 24 3.49 7.72 11.67
C TYR A 24 3.42 9.26 11.69
N SER A 25 3.15 9.88 10.55
CA SER A 25 3.10 11.35 10.43
C SER A 25 1.93 11.97 11.21
N SER A 26 0.77 11.31 11.26
CA SER A 26 -0.34 11.72 12.14
C SER A 26 0.03 11.60 13.62
N ARG A 27 0.58 10.45 14.05
CA ARG A 27 0.87 10.21 15.48
C ARG A 27 2.03 11.03 16.04
N SER A 28 2.99 11.38 15.19
CA SER A 28 4.13 12.22 15.59
C SER A 28 3.77 13.70 15.73
N GLY A 29 2.53 14.09 15.39
CA GLY A 29 2.11 15.50 15.35
C GLY A 29 2.73 16.29 14.21
N PHE A 30 3.40 15.61 13.27
CA PHE A 30 3.99 16.24 12.08
C PHE A 30 2.92 16.73 11.10
N ALA A 31 1.80 16.02 11.03
CA ALA A 31 0.68 16.37 10.19
C ALA A 31 -0.62 16.50 11.01
N VAL A 32 -1.48 17.42 10.58
CA VAL A 32 -2.81 17.61 11.18
C VAL A 32 -3.70 16.41 10.85
N ASP A 33 -4.31 15.85 11.90
CA ASP A 33 -5.26 14.74 11.86
C ASP A 33 -6.38 15.09 12.86
N GLU A 34 -7.36 15.88 12.41
CA GLU A 34 -8.47 16.34 13.26
C GLU A 34 -9.45 15.21 13.61
N ASN A 35 -9.59 14.24 12.71
CA ASN A 35 -10.56 13.16 12.83
C ASN A 35 -10.02 11.92 13.57
N ASN A 36 -8.74 11.96 13.99
CA ASN A 36 -8.03 10.92 14.73
C ASN A 36 -8.09 9.54 14.07
N ASN A 37 -8.06 9.49 12.73
CA ASN A 37 -8.10 8.23 11.99
C ASN A 37 -6.70 7.68 11.62
N ASN A 38 -5.62 8.31 12.12
CA ASN A 38 -4.23 8.01 11.78
C ASN A 38 -3.91 8.23 10.29
N VAL A 39 -4.59 9.15 9.63
CA VAL A 39 -4.31 9.59 8.26
C VAL A 39 -4.24 11.11 8.29
N PRO A 40 -3.21 11.74 7.71
CA PRO A 40 -3.15 13.19 7.63
C PRO A 40 -4.34 13.75 6.83
N ASP A 41 -4.97 14.82 7.32
CA ASP A 41 -6.11 15.45 6.63
C ASP A 41 -5.75 15.91 5.21
N ALA A 42 -4.50 16.36 5.02
CA ALA A 42 -3.96 16.74 3.71
C ALA A 42 -3.94 15.56 2.71
N TRP A 43 -3.82 14.34 3.20
CA TRP A 43 -3.84 13.11 2.40
C TRP A 43 -5.27 12.61 2.25
N GLU A 44 -6.10 12.70 3.27
CA GLU A 44 -7.50 12.30 3.18
C GLU A 44 -8.26 13.12 2.12
N ASN A 45 -8.01 14.43 2.06
CA ASN A 45 -8.63 15.31 1.07
C ASN A 45 -8.20 15.03 -0.38
N LYS A 46 -6.97 14.53 -0.60
CA LYS A 46 -6.42 14.30 -1.95
C LYS A 46 -6.56 12.85 -2.41
N VAL A 47 -6.31 11.92 -1.50
CA VAL A 47 -6.18 10.48 -1.74
C VAL A 47 -6.86 9.65 -0.65
N GLY A 48 -7.88 10.18 0.04
CA GLY A 48 -8.59 9.44 1.10
C GLY A 48 -9.21 8.13 0.63
N TRP A 49 -9.58 8.02 -0.65
CA TRP A 49 -10.03 6.76 -1.25
C TRP A 49 -8.98 5.64 -1.17
N PHE A 50 -7.69 5.98 -1.29
CA PHE A 50 -6.58 5.03 -1.19
C PHE A 50 -6.48 4.44 0.21
N PHE A 51 -6.62 5.27 1.25
CA PHE A 51 -6.60 4.81 2.65
C PHE A 51 -7.87 4.02 3.02
N LYS A 52 -9.04 4.43 2.53
CA LYS A 52 -10.30 3.69 2.73
C LYS A 52 -10.27 2.32 2.04
N ALA A 53 -9.67 2.23 0.86
CA ALA A 53 -9.52 0.98 0.11
C ALA A 53 -8.31 0.13 0.54
N ARG A 54 -7.60 0.48 1.63
CA ARG A 54 -6.36 -0.17 2.07
C ARG A 54 -6.43 -1.70 2.05
N ASN A 55 -7.45 -2.28 2.68
CA ASN A 55 -7.60 -3.73 2.78
C ASN A 55 -7.78 -4.38 1.40
N PHE A 56 -8.56 -3.74 0.52
CA PHE A 56 -8.78 -4.22 -0.84
C PHE A 56 -7.50 -4.14 -1.68
N ILE A 57 -6.74 -3.05 -1.56
CA ILE A 57 -5.45 -2.87 -2.26
C ILE A 57 -4.44 -3.92 -1.80
N ILE A 58 -4.33 -4.18 -0.49
CA ILE A 58 -3.42 -5.20 0.05
C ILE A 58 -3.82 -6.60 -0.44
N LEU A 59 -5.12 -6.93 -0.43
CA LEU A 59 -5.62 -8.20 -0.95
C LEU A 59 -5.27 -8.38 -2.43
N PHE A 60 -5.54 -7.35 -3.24
CA PHE A 60 -5.24 -7.38 -4.67
C PHE A 60 -3.75 -7.56 -4.95
N LEU A 61 -2.87 -6.83 -4.22
CA LEU A 61 -1.42 -7.00 -4.33
C LEU A 61 -0.98 -8.42 -3.96
N GLY A 62 -1.54 -9.00 -2.90
CA GLY A 62 -1.25 -10.37 -2.50
C GLY A 62 -1.59 -11.39 -3.59
N ILE A 63 -2.79 -11.28 -4.18
CA ILE A 63 -3.22 -12.13 -5.31
C ILE A 63 -2.29 -11.94 -6.50
N LEU A 64 -1.94 -10.69 -6.83
CA LEU A 64 -1.06 -10.37 -7.95
C LEU A 64 0.34 -10.98 -7.77
N ILE A 65 0.92 -10.85 -6.57
CA ILE A 65 2.20 -11.45 -6.21
C ILE A 65 2.12 -12.99 -6.32
N GLY A 66 1.07 -13.60 -5.79
CA GLY A 66 0.84 -15.05 -5.87
C GLY A 66 0.77 -15.55 -7.32
N TYR A 67 0.05 -14.83 -8.18
CA TYR A 67 -0.04 -15.12 -9.61
C TYR A 67 1.33 -15.06 -10.30
N PHE A 68 2.10 -13.98 -10.09
CA PHE A 68 3.44 -13.85 -10.67
C PHE A 68 4.46 -14.83 -10.09
N LEU A 69 4.30 -15.23 -8.83
CA LEU A 69 5.09 -16.30 -8.21
C LEU A 69 4.83 -17.64 -8.91
N ALA A 70 3.56 -18.03 -9.05
CA ALA A 70 3.18 -19.28 -9.70
C ALA A 70 3.75 -19.36 -11.12
N LEU A 71 3.59 -18.30 -11.91
CA LEU A 71 4.15 -18.21 -13.26
C LEU A 71 5.69 -18.26 -13.29
N THR A 72 6.35 -17.71 -12.27
CA THR A 72 7.83 -17.67 -12.22
C THR A 72 8.43 -19.02 -11.86
N PHE A 73 7.79 -19.79 -10.98
CA PHE A 73 8.30 -21.07 -10.47
C PHE A 73 7.74 -22.29 -11.21
N HIS A 74 6.55 -22.18 -11.79
CA HIS A 74 5.94 -23.19 -12.65
C HIS A 74 5.58 -22.58 -14.01
N PRO A 75 6.58 -22.28 -14.86
CA PRO A 75 6.31 -21.93 -16.24
C PRO A 75 5.80 -23.20 -16.94
N PHE A 76 4.52 -23.19 -17.34
CA PHE A 76 3.97 -24.18 -18.25
C PHE A 76 4.58 -24.02 -19.64
#